data_AF-A0A834B6D5-F1
#
_entry.id   AF-A0A834B6D5-F1
#
_cell.length_a   1.000
_cell.length_b   1.000
_cell.length_c   1.000
_cell.angle_alpha   90.00
_cell.angle_beta   90.00
_cell.angle_gamma   90.00
#
_symmetry.space_group_name_H-M   'P 1'
#
loop_
_entity.id
_entity.type
_entity.pdbx_description
1 polymer ?
#
loop_
_entity_poly.entity_id
_entity_poly.type
_entity_poly.pdbx_seq_one_letter_code
_entity_poly.pdbx_strand_id
1 'polypeptide(L)'
;MSGIGNKRVAGEPGTSVPPEKKTAVEDSGTTVETIKLGGVSSTEDSDIRTLQTKNRKLAEMLDQRQSIEDELREHIEKLERRQATDDASLLIVNRYWSQFDENIRIILKRYDLEQSLGDLLTERKALVVPEPEPDSDSNQERKDDRDRGEGQEPAFSFLATLASSSSEEIESQLQERVESSRRAVSQIVTVYDKLWEKVELLSRRLNGGGEA
;
A
#
# COMPACT_ATOMS: atom_id res chain seq x y z
N MET A 1 27.54 -40.53 12.09
CA MET A 1 28.08 -41.34 13.20
C MET A 1 26.93 -41.65 14.15
N SER A 2 26.80 -42.92 14.54
CA SER A 2 25.90 -43.51 15.57
C SER A 2 24.39 -43.41 15.30
N GLY A 3 23.59 -44.47 15.13
CA GLY A 3 23.75 -45.90 15.39
C GLY A 3 22.85 -46.35 16.56
N ILE A 4 22.29 -47.57 16.47
CA ILE A 4 21.43 -48.33 17.43
C ILE A 4 19.93 -48.21 17.10
N GLY A 5 19.18 -49.19 16.59
CA GLY A 5 19.39 -50.63 16.47
C GLY A 5 18.80 -51.39 17.66
N ASN A 6 17.65 -52.06 17.51
CA ASN A 6 17.45 -53.43 18.02
C ASN A 6 16.15 -54.08 17.51
N LYS A 7 16.27 -55.38 17.21
CA LYS A 7 15.29 -56.28 16.60
C LYS A 7 15.31 -57.60 17.39
N ARG A 8 14.15 -58.27 17.49
CA ARG A 8 13.90 -59.68 17.87
C ARG A 8 13.91 -59.94 19.40
N VAL A 9 13.10 -60.81 19.98
CA VAL A 9 12.96 -62.26 19.67
C VAL A 9 11.59 -62.80 20.13
N ALA A 10 11.06 -63.75 19.34
CA ALA A 10 9.94 -64.61 19.64
C ALA A 10 10.37 -65.83 20.48
N GLY A 11 9.49 -66.37 21.31
CA GLY A 11 9.72 -67.63 22.02
C GLY A 11 8.53 -68.09 22.85
N GLU A 12 7.57 -68.76 22.20
CA GLU A 12 6.84 -69.91 22.79
C GLU A 12 7.79 -71.13 22.78
N PRO A 13 7.68 -72.15 23.66
CA PRO A 13 6.49 -73.03 23.72
C PRO A 13 6.15 -73.71 25.06
N GLY A 14 4.97 -74.35 25.12
CA GLY A 14 4.86 -75.71 25.68
C GLY A 14 3.97 -75.95 26.91
N THR A 15 2.75 -76.40 26.64
CA THR A 15 2.13 -77.66 27.15
C THR A 15 1.90 -77.84 28.67
N SER A 16 0.62 -77.96 29.09
CA SER A 16 0.04 -79.20 29.69
C SER A 16 -1.31 -78.96 30.40
N VAL A 17 -2.22 -79.93 30.23
CA VAL A 17 -3.55 -80.12 30.87
C VAL A 17 -3.64 -81.65 31.14
N PRO A 18 -4.50 -82.23 32.02
CA PRO A 18 -5.01 -81.91 33.36
C PRO A 18 -4.67 -83.06 34.38
N PRO A 19 -5.27 -83.14 35.58
CA PRO A 19 -6.31 -84.16 35.74
C PRO A 19 -7.50 -83.80 36.66
N GLU A 20 -8.63 -84.46 36.42
CA GLU A 20 -9.83 -84.54 37.25
C GLU A 20 -9.59 -85.38 38.52
N LYS A 21 -10.11 -84.96 39.68
CA LYS A 21 -10.62 -85.90 40.70
C LYS A 21 -11.61 -85.24 41.67
N LYS A 22 -12.75 -85.91 41.84
CA LYS A 22 -13.86 -85.63 42.76
C LYS A 22 -13.46 -85.82 44.24
N THR A 23 -13.90 -84.92 45.13
CA THR A 23 -14.23 -85.16 46.56
C THR A 23 -15.20 -84.05 46.98
N ALA A 24 -16.48 -84.35 47.22
CA ALA A 24 -17.06 -84.70 48.52
C ALA A 24 -17.09 -83.52 49.51
N VAL A 25 -18.27 -82.90 49.58
CA VAL A 25 -18.99 -82.38 50.76
C VAL A 25 -18.17 -82.28 52.05
N GLU A 26 -18.04 -81.07 52.62
CA GLU A 26 -18.56 -80.78 53.96
C GLU A 26 -18.63 -79.26 54.24
N ASP A 27 -19.77 -78.90 54.80
CA ASP A 27 -20.19 -77.61 55.34
C ASP A 27 -19.43 -77.33 56.64
N SER A 28 -18.74 -76.21 56.71
CA SER A 28 -18.28 -75.63 57.98
C SER A 28 -18.00 -74.15 57.79
N GLY A 29 -18.90 -73.34 58.33
CA GLY A 29 -18.85 -71.89 58.27
C GLY A 29 -17.57 -71.31 58.87
N THR A 30 -16.89 -70.50 58.07
CA THR A 30 -15.99 -69.45 58.55
C THR A 30 -16.52 -68.13 58.00
N THR A 31 -17.08 -67.29 58.88
CA THR A 31 -17.43 -65.90 58.60
C THR A 31 -16.18 -65.15 58.18
N VAL A 32 -15.99 -65.01 56.87
CA VAL A 32 -14.99 -64.12 56.27
C VAL A 32 -15.51 -62.70 56.43
N GLU A 33 -14.91 -61.93 57.34
CA GLU A 33 -15.08 -60.48 57.33
C GLU A 33 -14.59 -59.95 55.98
N THR A 34 -15.54 -59.57 55.14
CA THR A 34 -15.25 -58.93 53.87
C THR A 34 -14.69 -57.56 54.19
N ILE A 35 -13.37 -57.40 54.04
CA ILE A 35 -12.74 -56.09 54.02
C ILE A 35 -13.47 -55.30 52.92
N LYS A 36 -14.31 -54.34 53.32
CA LYS A 36 -14.88 -53.35 52.42
C LYS A 36 -13.72 -52.51 51.90
N LEU A 37 -13.06 -53.00 50.86
CA LEU A 37 -12.24 -52.16 49.99
C LEU A 37 -13.20 -51.12 49.43
N GLY A 38 -13.25 -49.96 50.09
CA GLY A 38 -14.01 -48.81 49.61
C GLY A 38 -13.61 -48.55 48.17
N GLY A 39 -14.61 -48.33 47.30
CA GLY A 39 -14.47 -48.31 45.85
C GLY A 39 -13.19 -47.61 45.42
N VAL A 40 -12.17 -48.40 45.08
CA VAL A 40 -10.99 -47.90 44.40
C VAL A 40 -11.50 -47.39 43.07
N SER A 41 -11.37 -46.08 42.82
CA SER A 41 -11.71 -45.50 41.52
C SER A 41 -11.09 -46.40 40.45
N SER A 42 -11.91 -46.89 39.53
CA SER A 42 -11.41 -47.72 38.44
C SER A 42 -10.37 -46.90 37.67
N THR A 43 -9.34 -47.55 37.13
CA THR A 43 -8.37 -46.89 36.24
C THR A 43 -9.08 -46.10 35.13
N GLU A 44 -10.22 -46.63 34.67
CA GLU A 44 -11.14 -45.98 33.75
C GLU A 44 -11.71 -44.65 34.28
N ASP A 45 -12.13 -44.58 35.54
CA ASP A 45 -12.65 -43.34 36.14
C ASP A 45 -11.58 -42.25 36.23
N SER A 46 -10.34 -42.63 36.54
CA SER A 46 -9.21 -41.69 36.54
C SER A 46 -8.86 -41.21 35.14
N ASP A 47 -8.95 -42.07 34.13
CA ASP A 47 -8.68 -41.73 32.74
C ASP A 47 -9.75 -40.81 32.17
N ILE A 48 -11.04 -41.08 32.46
CA ILE A 48 -12.16 -40.21 32.08
C ILE A 48 -11.97 -38.80 32.65
N ARG A 49 -11.61 -38.67 33.94
CA ARG A 49 -11.35 -37.35 34.56
C ARG A 49 -10.16 -36.63 33.91
N THR A 50 -9.12 -37.37 33.55
CA THR A 50 -7.95 -36.82 32.85
C THR A 50 -8.34 -36.30 31.46
N LEU A 51 -9.13 -37.06 30.71
CA LEU A 51 -9.65 -36.65 29.40
C LEU A 51 -10.57 -35.43 29.52
N GLN A 52 -11.47 -35.38 30.50
CA GLN A 52 -12.32 -34.21 30.76
C GLN A 52 -11.49 -32.95 31.06
N THR A 53 -10.42 -33.08 31.86
CA THR A 53 -9.53 -31.96 32.19
C THR A 53 -8.77 -31.48 30.95
N LYS A 54 -8.25 -32.41 30.14
CA LYS A 54 -7.59 -32.07 28.86
C LYS A 54 -8.55 -31.41 27.88
N ASN A 55 -9.77 -31.93 27.74
CA ASN A 55 -10.78 -31.38 26.85
C ASN A 55 -11.20 -29.96 27.29
N ARG A 56 -11.42 -29.74 28.59
CA ARG A 56 -11.67 -28.40 29.15
C ARG A 56 -10.54 -27.42 28.84
N LYS A 57 -9.29 -27.84 29.05
CA LYS A 57 -8.12 -27.00 28.72
C LYS A 57 -8.04 -26.68 27.22
N LEU A 58 -8.38 -27.64 26.36
CA LEU A 58 -8.45 -27.42 24.91
C LEU A 58 -9.56 -26.43 24.54
N ALA A 59 -10.73 -26.50 25.18
CA ALA A 59 -11.82 -25.55 24.99
C ALA A 59 -11.39 -24.13 25.42
N GLU A 60 -10.79 -23.99 26.60
CA GLU A 60 -10.25 -22.70 27.06
C GLU A 60 -9.19 -22.14 26.10
N MET A 61 -8.30 -22.99 25.59
CA MET A 61 -7.31 -22.58 24.58
C MET A 61 -7.95 -22.19 23.24
N LEU A 62 -9.05 -22.82 22.86
CA LEU A 62 -9.79 -22.48 21.64
C LEU A 62 -10.47 -21.13 21.80
N ASP A 63 -11.12 -20.87 22.94
CA ASP A 63 -11.77 -19.59 23.23
C ASP A 63 -10.75 -18.43 23.25
N GLN A 64 -9.57 -18.65 23.85
CA GLN A 64 -8.47 -17.69 23.82
C GLN A 64 -7.99 -17.41 22.39
N ARG A 65 -7.81 -18.46 21.58
CA ARG A 65 -7.43 -18.29 20.18
C ARG A 65 -8.48 -17.51 19.39
N GLN A 66 -9.76 -17.79 19.63
CA GLN A 66 -10.86 -17.09 18.96
C GLN A 66 -10.87 -15.60 19.32
N SER A 67 -10.71 -15.27 20.61
CA SER A 67 -10.61 -13.87 21.07
C SER A 67 -9.47 -13.12 20.38
N ILE A 68 -8.29 -13.74 20.29
CA ILE A 68 -7.13 -13.14 19.60
C ILE A 68 -7.41 -12.97 18.10
N GLU A 69 -8.05 -13.95 17.47
CA GLU A 69 -8.42 -13.87 16.06
C GLU A 69 -9.41 -12.73 15.81
N ASP A 70 -10.42 -12.57 16.65
CA ASP A 70 -11.40 -11.49 16.55
C ASP A 70 -10.74 -10.12 16.72
N GLU A 71 -9.83 -9.96 17.68
CA GLU A 71 -9.03 -8.74 17.87
C GLU A 71 -8.17 -8.41 16.64
N LEU A 72 -7.51 -9.42 16.06
CA LEU A 72 -6.70 -9.24 14.84
C LEU A 72 -7.57 -8.85 13.64
N ARG A 73 -8.76 -9.45 13.49
CA ARG A 73 -9.73 -9.11 12.44
C ARG A 73 -10.21 -7.67 12.57
N GLU A 74 -10.54 -7.23 13.78
CA GLU A 74 -10.91 -5.83 14.05
C GLU A 74 -9.75 -4.88 13.73
N HIS A 75 -8.51 -5.25 14.09
CA HIS A 75 -7.33 -4.45 13.79
C HIS A 75 -7.08 -4.30 12.28
N ILE A 76 -7.22 -5.38 11.52
CA ILE A 76 -7.11 -5.36 10.05
C ILE A 76 -8.15 -4.42 9.47
N GLU A 77 -9.42 -4.56 9.86
CA GLU A 77 -10.51 -3.74 9.34
C GLU A 77 -10.32 -2.25 9.67
N LYS A 78 -9.73 -1.94 10.84
CA LYS A 78 -9.38 -0.57 11.22
C LYS A 78 -8.25 -0.01 10.35
N LEU A 79 -7.22 -0.81 10.07
CA LEU A 79 -6.11 -0.41 9.21
C LEU A 79 -6.57 -0.20 7.76
N GLU A 80 -7.44 -1.06 7.22
CA GLU A 80 -8.00 -0.94 5.87
C GLU A 80 -8.80 0.35 5.70
N ARG A 81 -9.65 0.71 6.68
CA ARG A 81 -10.39 1.99 6.66
C ARG A 81 -9.45 3.20 6.68
N ARG A 82 -8.38 3.14 7.48
CA ARG A 82 -7.38 4.22 7.53
C ARG A 82 -6.64 4.33 6.19
N GLN A 83 -6.22 3.20 5.62
CA GLN A 83 -5.55 3.16 4.33
C GLN A 83 -6.41 3.76 3.22
N ALA A 84 -7.70 3.44 3.15
CA ALA A 84 -8.61 4.05 2.17
C ALA A 84 -8.70 5.58 2.32
N THR A 85 -8.61 6.09 3.56
CA THR A 85 -8.62 7.53 3.85
C THR A 85 -7.30 8.19 3.45
N ASP A 86 -6.18 7.54 3.73
CA ASP A 86 -4.84 8.01 3.36
C ASP A 86 -4.67 8.03 1.83
N ASP A 87 -5.10 6.96 1.14
CA ASP A 87 -5.11 6.86 -0.33
C ASP A 87 -5.92 7.99 -0.97
N ALA A 88 -7.12 8.28 -0.44
CA ALA A 88 -7.95 9.38 -0.91
C ALA A 88 -7.25 10.74 -0.72
N SER A 89 -6.58 10.93 0.42
CA SER A 89 -5.86 12.17 0.73
C SER A 89 -4.65 12.37 -0.20
N LEU A 90 -3.87 11.32 -0.45
CA LEU A 90 -2.74 11.32 -1.37
C LEU A 90 -3.18 11.67 -2.80
N LEU A 91 -4.29 11.10 -3.27
CA LEU A 91 -4.85 11.42 -4.57
C LEU A 91 -5.25 12.89 -4.71
N ILE A 92 -5.87 13.46 -3.67
CA ILE A 92 -6.25 14.87 -3.64
C ILE A 92 -5.01 15.76 -3.75
N VAL A 93 -3.99 15.49 -2.93
CA VAL A 93 -2.74 16.25 -2.92
C VAL A 93 -2.04 16.16 -4.28
N ASN A 94 -1.87 14.95 -4.82
CA ASN A 94 -1.23 14.77 -6.12
C ASN A 94 -1.97 15.49 -7.24
N ARG A 95 -3.32 15.44 -7.26
CA ARG A 95 -4.13 16.16 -8.24
C ARG A 95 -3.89 17.67 -8.19
N TYR A 96 -3.92 18.25 -6.99
CA TYR A 96 -3.71 19.70 -6.84
C TYR A 96 -2.29 20.11 -7.18
N TRP A 97 -1.29 19.30 -6.82
CA TRP A 97 0.10 19.56 -7.19
C TRP A 97 0.29 19.51 -8.71
N SER A 98 -0.27 18.51 -9.39
CA SER A 98 -0.20 18.41 -10.85
C SER A 98 -0.92 19.57 -11.54
N GLN A 99 -2.07 19.99 -11.00
CA GLN A 99 -2.78 21.17 -11.49
C GLN A 99 -1.94 22.45 -11.28
N PHE A 100 -1.25 22.58 -10.15
CA PHE A 100 -0.35 23.68 -9.89
C PHE A 100 0.80 23.70 -10.90
N ASP A 101 1.52 22.58 -11.09
CA ASP A 101 2.62 22.46 -12.05
C ASP A 101 2.16 22.86 -13.47
N GLU A 102 0.98 22.38 -13.89
CA GLU A 102 0.40 22.70 -15.19
C GLU A 102 0.03 24.19 -15.33
N ASN A 103 -0.57 24.79 -14.31
CA ASN A 103 -0.90 26.22 -14.32
C ASN A 103 0.35 27.09 -14.47
N ILE A 104 1.40 26.78 -13.72
CA ILE A 104 2.70 27.46 -13.76
C ILE A 104 3.30 27.34 -15.17
N ARG A 105 3.28 26.14 -15.74
CA ARG A 105 3.74 25.88 -17.12
C ARG A 105 2.95 26.68 -18.15
N ILE A 106 1.62 26.77 -18.04
CA ILE A 106 0.79 27.55 -18.95
C ILE A 106 1.12 29.04 -18.86
N ILE A 107 1.27 29.59 -17.65
CA ILE A 107 1.59 31.01 -17.43
C ILE A 107 2.92 31.36 -18.10
N LEU A 108 3.95 30.55 -17.89
CA LEU A 108 5.27 30.77 -18.51
C LEU A 108 5.20 30.68 -20.04
N LYS A 109 4.57 29.62 -20.60
CA LYS A 109 4.42 29.48 -22.06
C LYS A 109 3.68 30.67 -22.69
N ARG A 110 2.63 31.20 -22.04
CA ARG A 110 1.87 32.36 -22.54
C ARG A 110 2.74 33.61 -22.57
N TYR A 111 3.50 33.86 -21.50
CA TYR A 111 4.40 34.99 -21.45
C TYR A 111 5.49 34.93 -22.53
N ASP A 112 6.12 33.75 -22.72
CA ASP A 112 7.15 33.58 -23.75
C ASP A 112 6.57 33.79 -25.17
N LEU A 113 5.33 33.33 -25.41
CA LEU A 113 4.62 33.55 -26.68
C LEU A 113 4.31 35.03 -26.93
N GLU A 114 3.80 35.74 -25.92
CA GLU A 114 3.51 37.18 -26.01
C GLU A 114 4.77 38.00 -26.27
N GLN A 115 5.89 37.63 -25.65
CA GLN A 115 7.18 38.27 -25.88
C GLN A 115 7.69 38.01 -27.30
N SER A 116 7.64 36.76 -27.76
CA SER A 116 8.02 36.40 -29.14
C SER A 116 7.19 37.16 -30.19
N LEU A 117 5.88 37.31 -29.97
CA LEU A 117 5.00 38.08 -30.86
C LEU A 117 5.34 39.58 -30.82
N GLY A 118 5.63 40.12 -29.64
CA GLY A 118 6.05 41.52 -29.46
C GLY A 118 7.35 41.84 -30.18
N ASP A 119 8.33 40.95 -30.11
CA ASP A 119 9.62 41.08 -30.80
C ASP A 119 9.42 41.05 -32.32
N LEU A 120 8.62 40.11 -32.83
CA LEU A 120 8.33 39.97 -34.27
C LEU A 120 7.57 41.18 -34.83
N LEU A 121 6.63 41.76 -34.07
CA LEU A 121 5.94 43.00 -34.46
C LEU A 121 6.86 44.22 -34.42
N THR A 122 7.83 44.25 -33.52
CA THR A 122 8.85 45.31 -33.43
C THR A 122 9.82 45.22 -34.61
N GLU A 123 10.24 44.02 -34.98
CA GLU A 123 11.09 43.75 -36.14
C GLU A 123 10.38 44.11 -37.47
N ARG A 124 9.09 43.79 -37.59
CA ARG A 124 8.25 44.14 -38.76
C ARG A 124 7.97 45.64 -38.86
N LYS A 125 8.02 46.38 -37.75
CA LYS A 125 7.98 47.86 -37.75
C LYS A 125 9.33 48.49 -38.09
N ALA A 126 10.44 47.81 -37.79
CA ALA A 126 11.79 48.29 -38.13
C ALA A 126 12.15 48.04 -39.61
N LEU A 127 11.55 47.03 -40.24
CA LEU A 127 11.69 46.73 -41.67
C LEU A 127 10.62 47.47 -42.49
N VAL A 128 10.91 48.70 -42.92
CA VAL A 128 10.26 49.30 -44.10
C VAL A 128 10.73 48.50 -45.32
N VAL A 129 9.85 47.65 -45.87
CA VAL A 129 10.09 46.92 -47.13
C VAL A 129 9.04 47.36 -48.16
N PRO A 130 9.44 47.71 -49.41
CA PRO A 130 8.53 48.06 -50.51
C PRO A 130 7.59 46.92 -50.90
N GLU A 131 6.52 47.27 -51.63
CA GLU A 131 5.39 46.41 -52.06
C GLU A 131 5.74 45.07 -52.74
N PRO A 132 4.78 44.11 -52.76
CA PRO A 132 5.01 42.69 -53.04
C PRO A 132 4.76 42.29 -54.51
N GLU A 133 5.36 41.17 -54.92
CA GLU A 133 4.94 40.38 -56.09
C GLU A 133 4.60 38.94 -55.65
N PRO A 134 3.67 38.25 -56.34
CA PRO A 134 2.94 37.10 -55.80
C PRO A 134 3.48 35.72 -56.25
N ASP A 135 2.86 34.71 -55.66
CA ASP A 135 2.78 33.29 -56.05
C ASP A 135 3.98 32.37 -55.81
N SER A 136 3.83 31.51 -54.80
CA SER A 136 4.03 30.07 -54.99
C SER A 136 3.30 29.27 -53.92
N ASP A 137 2.25 28.61 -54.39
CA ASP A 137 1.51 27.57 -53.70
C ASP A 137 2.46 26.43 -53.31
N SER A 138 2.70 26.25 -52.02
CA SER A 138 3.30 25.02 -51.50
C SER A 138 2.63 24.63 -50.20
N ASN A 139 1.50 23.95 -50.34
CA ASN A 139 0.94 23.10 -49.31
C ASN A 139 1.98 22.03 -48.94
N GLN A 140 2.69 22.23 -47.83
CA GLN A 140 3.21 21.13 -47.04
C GLN A 140 2.40 21.03 -45.76
N GLU A 141 1.61 19.97 -45.75
CA GLU A 141 0.75 19.54 -44.67
C GLU A 141 1.47 19.58 -43.32
N ARG A 142 0.75 20.18 -42.38
CA ARG A 142 1.09 20.26 -40.97
C ARG A 142 1.38 18.84 -40.47
N LYS A 143 2.62 18.62 -40.08
CA LYS A 143 3.00 17.45 -39.28
C LYS A 143 2.28 17.61 -37.94
N ASP A 144 1.32 16.71 -37.70
CA ASP A 144 0.61 16.55 -36.44
C ASP A 144 1.62 16.39 -35.28
N ASP A 145 1.94 17.49 -34.60
CA ASP A 145 2.47 17.45 -33.26
C ASP A 145 1.33 17.05 -32.33
N ARG A 146 1.10 15.74 -32.24
CA ARG A 146 0.42 15.15 -31.09
C ARG A 146 1.34 15.27 -29.88
N ASP A 147 1.46 16.49 -29.36
CA ASP A 147 1.75 16.74 -27.96
C ASP A 147 0.54 16.22 -27.18
N ARG A 148 0.52 14.90 -27.00
CA ARG A 148 -0.49 14.21 -26.21
C ARG A 148 -0.16 14.59 -24.78
N GLY A 149 -0.74 15.70 -24.35
CA GLY A 149 -0.66 16.17 -22.98
C GLY A 149 -0.86 14.99 -22.05
N GLU A 150 0.12 14.78 -21.16
CA GLU A 150 0.05 13.90 -20.01
C GLU A 150 -0.97 14.49 -19.02
N GLY A 151 -2.22 14.55 -19.46
CA GLY A 151 -3.35 15.04 -18.72
C GLY A 151 -3.85 13.90 -17.85
N GLN A 152 -3.41 13.91 -16.59
CA GLN A 152 -3.87 13.04 -15.52
C GLN A 152 -3.64 11.56 -15.79
N GLU A 153 -2.50 11.08 -15.31
CA GLU A 153 -2.35 9.67 -14.96
C GLU A 153 -3.59 9.18 -14.20
N PRO A 154 -4.19 8.03 -14.58
CA PRO A 154 -5.34 7.49 -13.87
C PRO A 154 -4.98 7.34 -12.39
N ALA A 155 -5.85 7.77 -11.48
CA ALA A 155 -5.60 7.72 -10.03
C ALA A 155 -5.03 6.37 -9.53
N PHE A 156 -5.40 5.28 -10.20
CA PHE A 156 -4.89 3.95 -9.95
C PHE A 156 -3.41 3.74 -10.32
N SER A 157 -2.86 4.40 -11.34
CA SER A 157 -1.43 4.30 -11.66
C SER A 157 -0.59 4.95 -10.57
N PHE A 158 -1.00 6.12 -10.06
CA PHE A 158 -0.26 6.82 -9.00
C PHE A 158 -0.13 5.98 -7.71
N LEU A 159 -1.24 5.45 -7.20
CA LEU A 159 -1.21 4.61 -5.99
C LEU A 159 -0.46 3.29 -6.22
N ALA A 160 -0.56 2.70 -7.42
CA ALA A 160 0.20 1.50 -7.77
C ALA A 160 1.71 1.77 -7.79
N THR A 161 2.13 2.90 -8.36
CA THR A 161 3.52 3.35 -8.33
C THR A 161 3.99 3.50 -6.89
N LEU A 162 3.27 4.24 -6.05
CA LEU A 162 3.62 4.40 -4.63
C LEU A 162 3.73 3.07 -3.88
N ALA A 163 2.82 2.13 -4.14
CA ALA A 163 2.84 0.81 -3.50
C ALA A 163 4.04 -0.06 -3.94
N SER A 164 4.54 0.14 -5.16
CA SER A 164 5.70 -0.57 -5.71
C SER A 164 7.04 0.13 -5.47
N SER A 165 7.03 1.42 -5.18
CA SER A 165 8.23 2.22 -4.94
C SER A 165 8.74 2.07 -3.52
N SER A 166 10.06 2.11 -3.37
CA SER A 166 10.67 2.18 -2.05
C SER A 166 10.49 3.58 -1.43
N SER A 167 10.61 3.67 -0.10
CA SER A 167 10.54 4.97 0.59
C SER A 167 11.59 5.96 0.08
N GLU A 168 12.80 5.49 -0.25
CA GLU A 168 13.90 6.33 -0.76
C GLU A 168 13.60 6.85 -2.17
N GLU A 169 13.05 6.00 -3.04
CA GLU A 169 12.61 6.41 -4.39
C GLU A 169 11.51 7.47 -4.33
N ILE A 170 10.51 7.28 -3.46
CA ILE A 170 9.41 8.24 -3.29
C ILE A 170 9.95 9.59 -2.79
N GLU A 171 10.85 9.58 -1.80
CA GLU A 171 11.45 10.79 -1.26
C GLU A 171 12.27 11.52 -2.34
N SER A 172 13.06 10.79 -3.13
CA SER A 172 13.83 11.36 -4.24
C SER A 172 12.92 12.00 -5.29
N GLN A 173 11.86 11.32 -5.73
CA GLN A 173 10.92 11.85 -6.72
C GLN A 173 10.19 13.09 -6.20
N LEU A 174 9.76 13.07 -4.94
CA LEU A 174 9.09 14.22 -4.33
C LEU A 174 10.03 15.42 -4.23
N GLN A 175 11.28 15.19 -3.83
CA GLN A 175 12.30 16.24 -3.75
C GLN A 175 12.55 16.87 -5.12
N GLU A 176 12.76 16.07 -6.16
CA GLU A 176 12.95 16.55 -7.53
C GLU A 176 11.75 17.39 -8.00
N ARG A 177 10.53 16.90 -7.73
CA ARG A 177 9.30 17.61 -8.09
C ARG A 177 9.20 18.96 -7.38
N VAL A 178 9.47 19.01 -6.08
CA VAL A 178 9.47 20.25 -5.29
C VAL A 178 10.50 21.24 -5.83
N GLU A 179 11.71 20.78 -6.16
CA GLU A 179 12.75 21.62 -6.72
C GLU A 179 12.37 22.15 -8.10
N SER A 180 11.73 21.34 -8.93
CA SER A 180 11.20 21.73 -10.23
C SER A 180 10.14 22.82 -10.10
N SER A 181 9.12 22.58 -9.26
CA SER A 181 8.07 23.55 -8.97
C SER A 181 8.67 24.85 -8.41
N ARG A 182 9.66 24.79 -7.51
CA ARG A 182 10.36 25.96 -6.94
C ARG A 182 11.11 26.75 -8.01
N ARG A 183 11.81 26.07 -8.93
CA ARG A 183 12.49 26.72 -10.06
C ARG A 183 11.49 27.44 -10.95
N ALA A 184 10.37 26.80 -11.27
CA ALA A 184 9.34 27.37 -12.13
C ALA A 184 8.63 28.58 -11.49
N VAL A 185 8.32 28.52 -10.18
CA VAL A 185 7.78 29.67 -9.44
C VAL A 185 8.77 30.83 -9.43
N SER A 186 10.06 30.55 -9.22
CA SER A 186 11.09 31.59 -9.25
C SER A 186 11.12 32.30 -10.61
N GLN A 187 10.98 31.54 -11.71
CA GLN A 187 10.85 32.12 -13.05
C GLN A 187 9.60 33.00 -13.16
N ILE A 188 8.44 32.57 -12.66
CA ILE A 188 7.22 33.39 -12.68
C ILE A 188 7.40 34.71 -11.93
N VAL A 189 8.07 34.69 -10.77
CA VAL A 189 8.38 35.94 -10.04
C VAL A 189 9.21 36.88 -10.91
N THR A 190 10.27 36.37 -11.57
CA THR A 190 11.06 37.22 -12.48
C THR A 190 10.27 37.74 -13.68
N VAL A 191 9.31 36.96 -14.18
CA VAL A 191 8.40 37.39 -15.26
C VAL A 191 7.46 38.48 -14.77
N TYR A 192 6.91 38.33 -13.57
CA TYR A 192 6.06 39.30 -12.93
C TYR A 192 6.79 40.64 -12.74
N ASP A 193 8.02 40.62 -12.22
CA ASP A 193 8.84 41.82 -12.02
C ASP A 193 9.05 42.57 -13.35
N LYS A 194 9.41 41.86 -14.43
CA LYS A 194 9.58 42.44 -15.78
C LYS A 194 8.29 43.06 -16.32
N LEU A 195 7.15 42.37 -16.14
CA LEU A 195 5.86 42.90 -16.55
C LEU A 195 5.50 44.15 -15.75
N TRP A 196 5.77 44.14 -14.45
CA TRP A 196 5.51 45.27 -13.58
C TRP A 196 6.33 46.50 -13.98
N GLU A 197 7.62 46.34 -14.26
CA GLU A 197 8.48 47.42 -14.77
C GLU A 197 7.93 48.01 -16.09
N LYS A 198 7.45 47.17 -17.02
CA LYS A 198 6.83 47.64 -18.27
C LYS A 198 5.56 48.45 -17.98
N VAL A 199 4.72 48.00 -17.06
CA VAL A 199 3.49 48.71 -16.66
C VAL A 199 3.83 50.07 -16.03
N GLU A 200 4.83 50.14 -15.16
CA GLU A 200 5.30 51.41 -14.59
C GLU A 200 5.84 52.35 -15.67
N LEU A 201 6.65 51.85 -16.61
CA LEU A 201 7.18 52.65 -17.71
C LEU A 201 6.06 53.24 -18.57
N LEU A 202 5.05 52.43 -18.93
CA LEU A 202 3.90 52.87 -19.70
C LEU A 202 3.08 53.90 -18.92
N SER A 203 2.90 53.71 -17.62
CA SER A 203 2.20 54.66 -16.75
C SER A 203 2.91 56.02 -16.69
N ARG A 204 4.24 56.02 -16.58
CA ARG A 204 5.04 57.26 -16.62
C ARG A 204 4.93 57.96 -17.98
N ARG A 205 4.97 57.21 -19.10
CA ARG A 205 4.80 57.77 -20.44
C ARG A 205 3.41 58.38 -20.65
N LEU A 206 2.37 57.72 -20.15
CA LEU A 206 1.00 58.22 -20.25
C LEU A 206 0.83 59.52 -19.46
N ASN A 207 1.37 59.59 -18.24
CA ASN A 207 1.28 60.77 -17.40
C ASN A 207 2.17 61.93 -17.87
N GLY A 208 3.32 61.64 -18.50
CA GLY A 208 4.20 62.66 -19.09
C GLY A 208 3.75 63.18 -20.46
N GLY A 209 2.83 62.48 -21.14
CA GLY A 209 2.29 62.88 -22.44
C GLY A 209 1.15 63.91 -22.38
N GLY A 210 0.79 64.39 -21.20
CA GLY A 210 -0.25 65.41 -20.99
C GLY A 210 0.24 66.87 -20.97
N GLU A 211 1.54 67.12 -21.14
CA GLU A 211 2.13 68.47 -21.12
C GLU A 211 2.73 68.91 -22.48
N ALA A 212 2.03 68.64 -23.58
CA ALA A 212 2.40 69.14 -24.92
C ALA A 212 1.22 69.80 -25.63
#